data_AF-A0A6B0WER2-F1
#
_entry.id   AF-A0A6B0WER2-F1
#
_cell.length_a   1.000
_cell.length_b   1.000
_cell.length_c   1.000
_cell.angle_alpha   90.00
_cell.angle_beta   90.00
_cell.angle_gamma   90.00
#
_symmetry.space_group_name_H-M   'P 1'
#
loop_
_entity.id
_entity.type
_entity.pdbx_description
1 polymer ?
#
loop_
_entity_poly.entity_id
_entity_poly.type
_entity_poly.pdbx_seq_one_letter_code
_entity_poly.pdbx_strand_id
1 'polypeptide(L)'
;MRPSLPTSLPDRGQPVIFTRRPQRMPPAGNLIRLDFPSHLDMLDVVQVLTDHAGQVGGLDEETIHWVGVAVRESVINAIKHGNGEDRNKRVTVEIRLEPRA
;
A
#
# COMPACT_ATOMS: atom_id res chain seq x y z
N MET A 1 26.28 35.39 40.75
CA MET A 1 25.58 35.74 39.49
C MET A 1 25.14 34.47 38.77
N ARG A 2 23.85 34.33 38.48
CA ARG A 2 23.18 33.42 37.52
C ARG A 2 21.99 34.24 36.94
N PRO A 3 21.36 33.92 35.78
CA PRO A 3 21.59 32.92 34.72
C PRO A 3 21.64 33.58 33.30
N SER A 4 21.71 32.91 32.13
CA SER A 4 20.60 32.23 31.40
C SER A 4 21.05 31.46 30.13
N LEU A 5 20.31 30.39 29.81
CA LEU A 5 20.38 29.60 28.57
C LEU A 5 20.05 30.42 27.31
N PRO A 6 20.55 30.04 26.11
CA PRO A 6 19.87 30.33 24.86
C PRO A 6 18.77 29.28 24.62
N THR A 7 17.53 29.71 24.86
CA THR A 7 16.31 29.15 24.28
C THR A 7 16.22 29.58 22.81
N SER A 8 16.30 28.64 21.87
CA SER A 8 15.76 28.87 20.53
C SER A 8 15.03 27.61 20.06
N LEU A 9 13.70 27.68 20.10
CA LEU A 9 12.80 26.78 19.37
C LEU A 9 13.10 26.86 17.87
N PRO A 10 12.85 25.79 17.10
CA PRO A 10 12.84 25.89 15.64
C PRO A 10 11.79 26.90 15.19
N ASP A 11 12.24 27.78 14.31
CA ASP A 11 11.48 28.87 13.68
C ASP A 11 10.23 28.35 12.97
N ARG A 12 9.06 28.80 13.43
CA ARG A 12 7.79 28.62 12.72
C ARG A 12 7.80 29.54 11.51
N GLY A 13 8.19 29.03 10.35
CA GLY A 13 8.06 29.83 9.13
C GLY A 13 8.63 29.28 7.84
N GLN A 14 9.36 28.17 7.82
CA GLN A 14 9.89 27.65 6.56
C GLN A 14 8.81 26.88 5.78
N PRO A 15 8.38 27.35 4.59
CA PRO A 15 7.53 26.55 3.73
C PRO A 15 8.34 25.36 3.24
N VAL A 16 7.95 24.17 3.67
CA VAL A 16 8.44 22.92 3.08
C VAL A 16 7.90 22.91 1.65
N ILE A 17 8.73 23.31 0.67
CA ILE A 17 8.37 23.22 -0.75
C ILE A 17 8.38 21.73 -1.11
N PHE A 18 7.22 21.09 -0.94
CA PHE A 18 6.94 19.80 -1.55
C PHE A 18 6.85 20.03 -3.05
N THR A 19 7.96 19.83 -3.76
CA THR A 19 7.93 19.67 -5.21
C THR A 19 7.16 18.39 -5.53
N ARG A 20 5.83 18.51 -5.69
CA ARG A 20 5.03 17.46 -6.33
C ARG A 20 5.66 17.24 -7.71
N ARG A 21 6.40 16.14 -7.87
CA ARG A 21 6.74 15.63 -9.20
C ARG A 21 5.43 15.53 -9.98
N PRO A 22 5.38 15.96 -11.25
CA PRO A 22 4.20 15.77 -12.08
C PRO A 22 4.00 14.26 -12.26
N GLN A 23 3.22 13.67 -11.36
CA GLN A 23 2.63 12.35 -11.56
C GLN A 23 1.69 12.52 -12.74
N ARG A 24 2.13 12.01 -13.90
CA ARG A 24 1.27 11.81 -15.07
C ARG A 24 0.01 11.11 -14.57
N MET A 25 -1.12 11.82 -14.56
CA MET A 25 -2.40 11.26 -14.10
C MET A 25 -2.66 9.98 -14.89
N PRO A 26 -2.72 8.80 -14.24
CA PRO A 26 -3.27 7.63 -14.89
C PRO A 26 -4.71 7.95 -15.28
N PRO A 27 -5.28 7.29 -16.31
CA PRO A 27 -6.73 7.32 -16.50
C PRO A 27 -7.41 7.04 -15.15
N ALA A 28 -8.54 7.70 -14.89
CA ALA A 28 -9.21 7.78 -13.59
C ALA A 28 -9.80 6.42 -13.12
N GLY A 29 -8.94 5.42 -12.95
CA GLY A 29 -9.20 4.17 -12.26
C GLY A 29 -8.79 4.29 -10.80
N ASN A 30 -9.54 3.63 -9.92
CA ASN A 30 -9.21 3.60 -8.50
C ASN A 30 -8.04 2.63 -8.30
N LEU A 31 -6.90 3.15 -7.82
CA LEU A 31 -5.71 2.36 -7.51
C LEU A 31 -5.51 2.28 -5.99
N ILE A 32 -5.46 1.05 -5.48
CA ILE A 32 -5.06 0.75 -4.11
C ILE A 32 -3.68 0.12 -4.18
N ARG A 33 -2.68 0.74 -3.53
CA ARG A 33 -1.33 0.19 -3.40
C ARG A 33 -1.03 -0.08 -1.92
N LEU A 34 -0.75 -1.33 -1.62
CA LEU A 34 -0.23 -1.76 -0.34
C LEU A 34 1.25 -2.02 -0.45
N ASP A 35 1.97 -1.54 0.54
CA ASP A 35 3.38 -1.84 0.70
C ASP A 35 3.59 -2.26 2.15
N PHE A 36 4.02 -3.49 2.37
CA PHE A 36 4.18 -4.07 3.71
C PHE A 36 5.47 -4.90 3.85
N PRO A 37 6.01 -5.03 5.08
CA PRO A 37 7.12 -5.95 5.34
C PRO A 37 6.76 -7.39 4.95
N SER A 38 7.72 -8.17 4.50
CA SER A 38 7.52 -9.57 4.09
C SER A 38 7.08 -10.45 5.28
N HIS A 39 5.78 -10.47 5.57
CA HIS A 39 5.19 -11.13 6.74
C HIS A 39 3.82 -11.74 6.43
N LEU A 40 3.59 -12.99 6.86
CA LEU A 40 2.38 -13.75 6.53
C LEU A 40 1.10 -13.17 7.12
N ASP A 41 1.17 -12.47 8.27
CA ASP A 41 -0.02 -11.81 8.86
C ASP A 41 -0.66 -10.77 7.93
N MET A 42 0.08 -10.27 6.92
CA MET A 42 -0.47 -9.33 5.94
C MET A 42 -1.38 -10.01 4.91
N LEU A 43 -1.45 -11.34 4.88
CA LEU A 43 -2.38 -12.06 4.02
C LEU A 43 -3.84 -11.73 4.35
N ASP A 44 -4.18 -11.57 5.63
CA ASP A 44 -5.55 -11.24 6.04
C ASP A 44 -5.95 -9.84 5.56
N VAL A 45 -5.02 -8.88 5.64
CA VAL A 45 -5.22 -7.51 5.15
C VAL A 45 -5.40 -7.51 3.63
N VAL A 46 -4.55 -8.25 2.91
CA VAL A 46 -4.63 -8.37 1.45
C VAL A 46 -5.93 -9.05 1.03
N GLN A 47 -6.39 -10.07 1.75
CA GLN A 47 -7.64 -10.78 1.49
C GLN A 47 -8.84 -9.83 1.60
N VAL A 48 -8.97 -9.12 2.72
CA VAL A 48 -10.08 -8.18 2.96
C VAL A 48 -10.13 -7.10 1.87
N LEU A 49 -8.97 -6.58 1.46
CA LEU A 49 -8.92 -5.54 0.42
C LEU A 49 -9.21 -6.09 -0.97
N THR A 50 -8.79 -7.32 -1.26
CA THR A 50 -9.09 -8.00 -2.54
C THR A 50 -10.58 -8.28 -2.66
N ASP A 51 -11.20 -8.80 -1.59
CA ASP A 51 -12.63 -9.10 -1.56
C ASP A 51 -13.45 -7.81 -1.71
N HIS A 52 -13.09 -6.77 -0.96
CA HIS A 52 -13.78 -5.48 -1.04
C HIS A 52 -13.61 -4.83 -2.42
N ALA A 53 -12.41 -4.87 -3.01
CA ALA A 53 -12.18 -4.34 -4.34
C ALA A 53 -12.97 -5.12 -5.41
N GLY A 54 -13.10 -6.44 -5.27
CA GLY A 54 -13.92 -7.26 -6.15
C GLY A 54 -15.41 -6.91 -6.05
N GLN A 55 -15.92 -6.71 -4.85
CA GLN A 55 -17.30 -6.24 -4.62
C GLN A 55 -17.55 -4.86 -5.24
N VAL A 56 -16.64 -3.90 -5.03
CA VAL A 56 -16.72 -2.55 -5.61
C VAL A 56 -16.59 -2.60 -7.13
N GLY A 57 -15.79 -3.53 -7.66
CA GLY A 57 -15.64 -3.80 -9.09
C GLY A 57 -16.84 -4.52 -9.72
N GLY A 58 -17.83 -4.95 -8.94
CA GLY A 58 -19.04 -5.63 -9.43
C GLY A 58 -18.81 -7.09 -9.83
N LEU A 59 -17.78 -7.74 -9.28
CA LEU A 59 -17.56 -9.18 -9.48
C LEU A 59 -18.57 -9.99 -8.66
N ASP A 60 -18.95 -11.16 -9.16
CA ASP A 60 -19.73 -12.14 -8.40
C ASP A 60 -18.88 -12.85 -7.33
N GLU A 61 -19.54 -13.52 -6.38
CA GLU A 61 -18.90 -14.16 -5.23
C GLU A 61 -17.93 -15.28 -5.62
N GLU A 62 -18.24 -16.06 -6.65
CA GLU A 62 -17.37 -17.12 -7.15
C GLU A 62 -16.08 -16.53 -7.74
N THR A 63 -16.21 -15.47 -8.53
CA THR A 63 -15.08 -14.75 -9.12
C THR A 63 -14.23 -14.10 -8.04
N ILE A 64 -14.85 -13.45 -7.04
CA ILE A 64 -14.15 -12.87 -5.89
C ILE A 64 -13.36 -13.96 -5.15
N HIS A 65 -13.98 -15.12 -4.90
CA HIS A 65 -13.32 -16.23 -4.24
C HIS A 65 -12.05 -16.68 -4.99
N TRP A 66 -12.15 -16.90 -6.30
CA TRP A 66 -11.01 -17.34 -7.11
C TRP A 66 -9.91 -16.28 -7.21
N VAL A 67 -10.28 -15.00 -7.34
CA VAL A 67 -9.33 -13.89 -7.30
C VAL A 67 -8.61 -13.84 -5.95
N GLY A 68 -9.34 -13.99 -4.84
CA GLY A 68 -8.78 -14.05 -3.50
C GLY A 68 -7.75 -15.18 -3.34
N VAL A 69 -8.09 -16.40 -3.79
CA VAL A 69 -7.16 -17.54 -3.79
C VAL A 69 -5.88 -17.23 -4.59
N ALA A 70 -6.02 -16.68 -5.80
CA ALA A 70 -4.89 -16.37 -6.67
C ALA A 70 -3.97 -15.28 -6.10
N VAL A 71 -4.55 -14.21 -5.54
CA VAL A 71 -3.80 -13.13 -4.89
C VAL A 71 -3.09 -13.66 -3.64
N ARG A 72 -3.76 -14.45 -2.80
CA ARG A 72 -3.17 -15.03 -1.59
C ARG A 72 -1.96 -15.90 -1.91
N GLU A 73 -2.08 -16.77 -2.91
CA GLU A 73 -0.98 -17.63 -3.34
C GLU A 73 0.18 -16.80 -3.93
N SER A 74 -0.12 -15.75 -4.69
CA SER A 74 0.89 -14.83 -5.22
C SER A 74 1.68 -14.14 -4.10
N VAL A 75 0.99 -13.71 -3.03
CA VAL A 75 1.65 -13.07 -1.87
C VAL A 75 2.47 -14.08 -1.07
N ILE A 76 1.97 -15.31 -0.88
CA ILE A 76 2.74 -16.39 -0.24
C ILE A 76 4.02 -16.65 -1.02
N ASN A 77 3.93 -16.73 -2.35
CA ASN A 77 5.09 -16.92 -3.20
C ASN A 77 6.09 -15.76 -3.07
N ALA A 78 5.62 -14.51 -3.04
CA ALA A 78 6.47 -13.36 -2.82
C ALA A 78 7.16 -13.38 -1.44
N ILE A 79 6.45 -13.75 -0.37
CA ILE A 79 6.99 -13.76 0.99
C ILE A 79 7.97 -14.92 1.19
N LYS A 80 7.52 -16.15 0.93
CA LYS A 80 8.27 -17.37 1.26
C LYS A 80 9.36 -17.66 0.26
N HIS A 81 9.02 -17.63 -1.02
CA HIS A 81 9.95 -18.07 -2.07
C HIS A 81 10.73 -16.90 -2.67
N GLY A 82 10.10 -15.74 -2.86
CA GLY A 82 10.77 -14.54 -3.37
C GLY A 82 11.69 -13.90 -2.33
N ASN A 83 11.13 -13.49 -1.20
CA ASN A 83 11.85 -12.76 -0.17
C ASN A 83 12.59 -13.67 0.81
N GLY A 84 12.24 -14.96 0.89
CA GLY A 84 12.84 -15.91 1.84
C GLY A 84 12.43 -15.65 3.28
N GLU A 85 11.21 -15.14 3.50
CA GLU A 85 10.68 -14.70 4.80
C GLU A 85 11.51 -13.60 5.50
N ASP A 86 12.39 -12.92 4.76
CA ASP A 86 13.18 -11.79 5.27
C ASP A 86 12.28 -10.56 5.51
N ARG A 87 12.00 -10.28 6.79
CA ARG A 87 11.16 -9.16 7.24
C ARG A 87 11.69 -7.78 6.86
N ASN A 88 12.96 -7.66 6.48
CA ASN A 88 13.52 -6.39 6.02
C ASN A 88 13.19 -6.10 4.55
N LYS A 89 12.76 -7.11 3.79
CA LYS A 89 12.25 -6.96 2.44
C LYS A 89 10.76 -6.64 2.46
N ARG A 90 10.28 -6.13 1.32
CA ARG A 90 8.93 -5.60 1.18
C ARG A 90 8.17 -6.35 0.10
N VAL A 91 6.86 -6.43 0.27
CA VAL A 91 5.93 -6.92 -0.73
C VAL A 91 5.01 -5.78 -1.11
N THR A 92 4.82 -5.59 -2.42
CA THR A 92 3.89 -4.60 -2.97
C THR A 92 2.72 -5.33 -3.61
N VAL A 93 1.50 -4.92 -3.27
CA VAL A 93 0.27 -5.37 -3.92
C VAL A 93 -0.43 -4.15 -4.50
N GLU A 94 -0.80 -4.21 -5.78
CA GLU A 94 -1.56 -3.18 -6.46
C GLU A 94 -2.88 -3.75 -6.96
N ILE A 95 -3.98 -3.11 -6.59
CA ILE A 95 -5.32 -3.43 -7.07
C ILE A 95 -5.83 -2.22 -7.83
N ARG A 96 -6.22 -2.44 -9.09
CA ARG A 96 -6.63 -1.39 -10.01
C ARG A 96 -8.03 -1.71 -10.53
N LEU A 97 -8.97 -0.80 -10.29
CA LEU A 97 -10.30 -0.85 -10.84
C LEU A 97 -10.35 0.08 -12.06
N GLU A 98 -10.48 -0.52 -13.24
CA GLU A 98 -10.59 0.23 -14.49
C GLU A 98 -12.06 0.54 -14.80
N PRO A 99 -12.38 1.76 -15.28
CA PRO A 99 -13.72 2.08 -15.74
C PRO A 99 -14.14 1.13 -16.88
N ARG A 100 -15.41 0.73 -16.89
CA ARG A 100 -15.99 0.04 -18.04
C ARG A 100 -16.09 1.04 -19.20
N ALA A 101 -15.34 0.79 -20.28
CA ALA A 101 -15.38 1.58 -21.52
C ALA A 101 -16.68 1.37 -22.30
#